data_AF-A0A1Y5PMV6-F1
#
_entry.id   AF-A0A1Y5PMV6-F1
#
_cell.length_a   1.000
_cell.length_b   1.000
_cell.length_c   1.000
_cell.angle_alpha   90.00
_cell.angle_beta   90.00
_cell.angle_gamma   90.00
#
_symmetry.space_group_name_H-M   'P 1'
#
loop_
_entity.id
_entity.type
_entity.pdbx_description
1 polymer ?
#
loop_
_entity_poly.entity_id
_entity_poly.type
_entity_poly.pdbx_seq_one_letter_code
_entity_poly.pdbx_strand_id
1 'polypeptide(L)'
;MLDPFDKITVDTPAGVYVIALHYDIDAPIPDYTDDGGFVYLGDGRTIAAQYGDASHDVADLLRRHNATNDSLWDHEHRSAAAIGRYLRIRHGLAGVQEVVHSGDHYHAQPPCTDRHHGIEGMAWAPTDAARPEDYTRGIVATYDAWANGNVYGYIVTSPDGQEIDSCWDFYADPAEPLTADAPHGLAYPVSQARAAIDADVDQRTAQANTAGAGLIGLI
;
A
#
# COMPACT_ATOMS: atom_id res chain seq x y z
N MET A 1 1.09 -24.03 -1.46
CA MET A 1 0.13 -22.92 -1.38
C MET A 1 -0.45 -22.95 0.02
N LEU A 2 -0.36 -21.84 0.75
CA LEU A 2 -0.94 -21.75 2.09
C LEU A 2 -2.47 -21.79 1.98
N ASP A 3 -3.12 -22.38 2.98
CA ASP A 3 -4.58 -22.34 3.04
C ASP A 3 -5.07 -20.89 3.08
N PRO A 4 -6.13 -20.55 2.33
CA PRO A 4 -6.69 -19.20 2.40
C PRO A 4 -7.22 -18.93 3.80
N PHE A 5 -7.00 -17.72 4.29
CA PHE A 5 -7.51 -17.31 5.60
C PHE A 5 -9.00 -16.95 5.54
N ASP A 6 -9.51 -16.64 4.36
CA ASP A 6 -10.93 -16.37 4.12
C ASP A 6 -11.37 -16.82 2.73
N LYS A 7 -12.66 -17.13 2.57
CA LYS A 7 -13.28 -17.54 1.32
C LYS A 7 -14.63 -16.86 1.15
N ILE A 8 -14.77 -16.10 0.07
CA ILE A 8 -16.00 -15.41 -0.29
C ILE A 8 -16.67 -16.19 -1.41
N THR A 9 -17.92 -16.60 -1.20
CA THR A 9 -18.74 -17.28 -2.21
C THR A 9 -19.54 -16.26 -3.00
N VAL A 10 -19.53 -16.38 -4.33
CA VAL A 10 -20.23 -15.46 -5.23
C VAL A 10 -21.19 -16.26 -6.12
N ASP A 11 -22.48 -16.12 -5.86
CA ASP A 11 -23.54 -16.73 -6.67
C ASP A 11 -23.78 -15.92 -7.95
N THR A 12 -23.67 -16.57 -9.10
CA THR A 12 -23.89 -15.95 -10.41
C THR A 12 -24.82 -16.82 -11.27
N PRO A 13 -25.36 -16.30 -12.40
CA PRO A 13 -26.10 -17.10 -13.36
C PRO A 13 -25.30 -18.26 -13.97
N ALA A 14 -23.96 -18.16 -14.02
CA ALA A 14 -23.09 -19.21 -14.55
C ALA A 14 -22.71 -20.27 -13.50
N GLY A 15 -23.12 -20.08 -12.24
CA GLY A 15 -22.84 -20.96 -11.11
C GLY A 15 -22.16 -20.23 -9.95
N VAL A 16 -21.66 -21.00 -8.98
CA VAL A 16 -21.03 -20.49 -7.76
C VAL A 16 -19.53 -20.35 -7.95
N TYR A 17 -19.02 -19.13 -7.80
CA TYR A 17 -17.58 -18.82 -7.80
C TYR A 17 -17.07 -18.68 -6.37
N VAL A 18 -15.77 -18.85 -6.18
CA VAL A 18 -15.09 -18.67 -4.89
C VAL A 18 -13.90 -17.74 -5.06
N ILE A 19 -13.86 -16.68 -4.26
CA ILE A 19 -12.67 -15.83 -4.07
C ILE A 19 -11.99 -16.33 -2.79
N ALA A 20 -10.79 -16.89 -2.92
CA ALA A 20 -9.97 -17.31 -1.80
C ALA A 20 -8.93 -16.22 -1.49
N LEU A 21 -8.90 -15.71 -0.26
CA LEU A 21 -7.96 -14.68 0.18
C LEU A 21 -6.78 -15.32 0.92
N HIS A 22 -5.57 -14.89 0.57
CA HIS A 22 -4.32 -15.44 1.07
C HIS A 22 -3.43 -14.33 1.65
N TYR A 23 -2.64 -14.69 2.67
CA TYR A 23 -1.50 -13.87 3.07
C TYR A 23 -0.38 -14.05 2.06
N ASP A 24 0.21 -12.94 1.63
CA ASP A 24 1.39 -12.89 0.79
C ASP A 24 2.63 -12.77 1.70
N ILE A 25 3.11 -13.93 2.17
CA ILE A 25 4.16 -14.00 3.19
C ILE A 25 5.57 -13.74 2.64
N ASP A 26 5.73 -13.86 1.32
CA ASP A 26 6.98 -13.66 0.59
C ASP A 26 6.97 -12.38 -0.25
N ALA A 27 5.95 -11.53 -0.07
CA ALA A 27 5.86 -10.21 -0.66
C ALA A 27 7.20 -9.45 -0.53
N PRO A 28 7.76 -8.98 -1.66
CA PRO A 28 8.98 -8.20 -1.63
C PRO A 28 8.75 -6.88 -0.86
N ILE A 29 9.85 -6.32 -0.36
CA ILE A 29 9.84 -4.95 0.17
C ILE A 29 9.26 -4.04 -0.92
N PRO A 30 8.29 -3.16 -0.58
CA PRO A 30 7.72 -2.25 -1.56
C PRO A 30 8.82 -1.45 -2.24
N ASP A 31 8.80 -1.46 -3.57
CA ASP A 31 9.76 -0.72 -4.38
C ASP A 31 9.20 0.65 -4.71
N TYR A 32 9.89 1.69 -4.26
CA TYR A 32 9.52 3.09 -4.47
C TYR A 32 10.42 3.65 -5.57
N THR A 33 10.16 3.33 -6.83
CA THR A 33 11.02 3.76 -7.97
C THR A 33 10.67 5.15 -8.52
N ASP A 34 9.48 5.66 -8.20
CA ASP A 34 8.99 6.96 -8.67
C ASP A 34 9.30 8.03 -7.60
N ASP A 35 10.37 8.83 -7.74
CA ASP A 35 10.85 10.05 -7.03
C ASP A 35 10.34 10.52 -5.63
N GLY A 36 9.24 10.00 -5.09
CA GLY A 36 8.77 10.12 -3.71
C GLY A 36 9.27 8.98 -2.82
N GLY A 37 9.80 9.36 -1.66
CA GLY A 37 10.53 8.45 -0.83
C GLY A 37 10.20 8.57 0.64
N PHE A 38 10.80 7.68 1.40
CA PHE A 38 10.61 7.55 2.83
C PHE A 38 11.92 7.22 3.51
N VAL A 39 12.26 7.94 4.58
CA VAL A 39 13.38 7.60 5.46
C VAL A 39 12.90 7.61 6.90
N TYR A 40 13.24 6.55 7.63
CA TYR A 40 12.96 6.41 9.05
C TYR A 40 14.19 5.86 9.80
N LEU A 41 14.54 6.54 10.88
CA LEU A 41 15.64 6.24 11.77
C LEU A 41 15.12 5.96 13.19
N GLY A 42 14.32 4.91 13.34
CA GLY A 42 13.92 4.44 14.67
C GLY A 42 15.06 3.76 15.43
N ASP A 43 14.74 3.23 16.61
CA ASP A 43 15.62 2.76 17.69
C ASP A 43 16.63 1.63 17.36
N GLY A 44 16.73 1.21 16.10
CA GLY A 44 17.68 0.16 15.69
C GLY A 44 17.63 -0.24 14.22
N ARG A 45 16.73 0.36 13.42
CA ARG A 45 16.60 0.09 11.99
C ARG A 45 16.58 1.41 11.22
N THR A 46 17.57 1.61 10.36
CA THR A 46 17.48 2.61 9.29
C THR A 46 16.69 1.98 8.16
N ILE A 47 15.52 2.54 7.89
CA ILE A 47 14.68 2.19 6.74
C ILE A 47 14.81 3.35 5.77
N ALA A 48 15.27 3.06 4.55
CA ALA A 48 15.30 4.02 3.47
C ALA A 48 14.61 3.39 2.26
N ALA A 49 13.48 3.97 1.90
CA ALA A 49 12.61 3.65 0.80
C ALA A 49 12.69 4.81 -0.21
N GLN A 50 13.91 5.05 -0.73
CA GLN A 50 14.23 5.52 -2.08
C GLN A 50 15.72 5.77 -2.26
N TYR A 51 16.22 5.45 -3.45
CA TYR A 51 17.61 5.68 -3.87
C TYR A 51 17.71 6.99 -4.66
N GLY A 52 18.22 8.05 -4.01
CA GLY A 52 18.48 9.34 -4.65
C GLY A 52 19.21 10.31 -3.71
N ASP A 53 19.69 11.45 -4.23
CA ASP A 53 20.43 12.44 -3.42
C ASP A 53 19.61 12.96 -2.22
N ALA A 54 18.28 13.05 -2.37
CA ALA A 54 17.39 13.52 -1.31
C ALA A 54 17.33 12.56 -0.12
N SER A 55 17.35 11.23 -0.32
CA SER A 55 17.23 10.29 0.80
C SER A 55 18.48 10.28 1.68
N HIS A 56 19.67 10.46 1.09
CA HIS A 56 20.90 10.65 1.85
C HIS A 56 20.88 11.93 2.69
N ASP A 57 20.48 13.06 2.09
CA ASP A 57 20.36 14.34 2.81
C ASP A 57 19.31 14.26 3.93
N VAL A 58 18.17 13.60 3.69
CA VAL A 58 17.14 13.36 4.71
C VAL A 58 17.70 12.50 5.84
N ALA A 59 18.37 11.39 5.53
CA ALA A 59 18.95 10.52 6.54
C ALA A 59 19.98 11.27 7.41
N ASP A 60 20.83 12.10 6.80
CA ASP A 60 21.79 12.90 7.55
C ASP A 60 21.15 13.96 8.44
N LEU A 61 20.08 14.61 7.97
CA LEU A 61 19.30 15.54 8.78
C LEU A 61 18.62 14.84 9.95
N LEU A 62 18.02 13.67 9.72
CA LEU A 62 17.38 12.87 10.76
C LEU A 62 18.39 12.39 11.80
N ARG A 63 19.57 11.89 11.40
CA ARG A 63 20.63 11.48 12.36
C ARG A 63 21.07 12.63 13.27
N ARG A 64 21.08 13.86 12.76
CA ARG A 64 21.43 15.04 13.55
C ARG A 64 20.30 15.44 14.50
N HIS A 65 19.04 15.28 14.12
CA HIS A 65 17.88 15.82 14.82
C HIS A 65 16.96 14.78 15.46
N ASN A 66 17.40 13.52 15.58
CA ASN A 66 16.61 12.49 16.23
C ASN A 66 16.51 12.72 17.75
N ALA A 67 15.52 12.08 18.38
CA ALA A 67 15.24 12.21 19.81
C ALA A 67 16.39 11.76 20.72
N THR A 68 17.27 10.88 20.21
CA THR A 68 18.34 10.23 20.96
C THR A 68 19.68 10.95 20.88
N ASN A 69 19.81 11.97 20.02
CA ASN A 69 21.01 12.77 19.91
C ASN A 69 21.07 13.84 21.02
N ASP A 70 21.77 13.53 22.10
CA ASP A 70 22.00 14.43 23.24
C ASP A 70 23.12 15.45 23.01
N SER A 71 23.78 15.42 21.84
CA SER A 71 24.92 16.28 21.53
C SER A 71 24.54 17.65 20.95
N LEU A 72 23.25 17.89 20.69
CA LEU A 72 22.77 19.16 20.14
C LEU A 72 22.72 20.26 21.20
N TRP A 73 23.13 21.47 20.82
CA TRP A 73 22.84 22.67 21.60
C TRP A 73 21.40 23.15 21.36
N ASP A 74 20.79 23.84 22.33
CA ASP A 74 19.41 24.38 22.25
C ASP A 74 19.09 25.12 20.94
N HIS A 75 20.07 25.84 20.38
CA HIS A 75 19.91 26.63 19.15
C HIS A 75 20.05 25.80 17.85
N GLU A 76 20.52 24.57 17.95
CA GLU A 76 20.65 23.62 16.84
C GLU A 76 19.40 22.77 16.66
N HIS A 77 18.53 22.71 17.66
CA HIS A 77 17.22 22.07 17.54
C HIS A 77 16.43 22.63 16.35
N ARG A 78 15.87 21.71 15.56
CA ARG A 78 15.00 21.99 14.42
C ARG A 78 13.74 21.18 14.61
N SER A 79 12.61 21.75 14.21
CA SER A 79 11.36 21.00 14.14
C SER A 79 11.27 20.23 12.83
N ALA A 80 10.43 19.19 12.78
CA ALA A 80 10.15 18.46 11.54
C ALA A 80 9.62 19.41 10.44
N ALA A 81 8.84 20.43 10.80
CA ALA A 81 8.40 21.48 9.87
C ALA A 81 9.56 22.30 9.27
N ALA A 82 10.60 22.59 10.05
CA ALA A 82 11.78 23.30 9.57
C ALA A 82 12.58 22.43 8.58
N ILE A 83 12.76 21.14 8.90
CA ILE A 83 13.38 20.15 8.00
C ILE A 83 12.56 20.01 6.72
N GLY A 84 11.24 19.82 6.84
CA GLY A 84 10.35 19.69 5.70
C GLY A 84 10.36 20.93 4.79
N ARG A 85 10.47 22.13 5.36
CA ARG A 85 10.65 23.36 4.57
C ARG A 85 12.00 23.39 3.85
N TYR A 86 13.09 22.99 4.51
CA TYR A 86 14.40 22.88 3.87
C TYR A 86 14.35 21.93 2.67
N LEU A 87 13.74 20.74 2.84
CA LEU A 87 13.62 19.73 1.81
C LEU A 87 12.85 20.24 0.58
N ARG A 88 11.74 20.94 0.80
CA ARG A 88 10.98 21.62 -0.27
C ARG A 88 11.82 22.64 -1.04
N ILE A 89 12.61 23.46 -0.34
CA ILE A 89 13.42 24.52 -0.96
C ILE A 89 14.65 23.96 -1.68
N ARG A 90 15.33 22.97 -1.07
CA ARG A 90 16.60 22.44 -1.54
C ARG A 90 16.43 21.44 -2.68
N HIS A 91 15.44 20.56 -2.56
CA HIS A 91 15.25 19.42 -3.46
C HIS A 91 13.96 19.53 -4.28
N GLY A 92 13.12 20.54 -4.04
CA GLY A 92 11.84 20.68 -4.74
C GLY A 92 10.77 19.68 -4.31
N LEU A 93 11.00 18.90 -3.25
CA LEU A 93 10.11 17.82 -2.83
C LEU A 93 8.71 18.32 -2.51
N ALA A 94 7.70 17.54 -2.91
CA ALA A 94 6.30 17.83 -2.62
C ALA A 94 5.78 16.92 -1.50
N GLY A 95 4.64 17.31 -0.88
CA GLY A 95 3.91 16.42 0.04
C GLY A 95 4.70 16.00 1.28
N VAL A 96 5.74 16.76 1.66
CA VAL A 96 6.64 16.37 2.75
C VAL A 96 5.88 16.24 4.07
N GLN A 97 5.88 15.04 4.63
CA GLN A 97 5.22 14.65 5.88
C GLN A 97 6.27 14.10 6.85
N GLU A 98 6.00 14.22 8.14
CA GLU A 98 6.75 13.52 9.17
C GLU A 98 6.22 12.09 9.30
N VAL A 99 7.12 11.13 9.50
CA VAL A 99 6.75 9.76 9.79
C VAL A 99 7.01 9.48 11.25
N VAL A 100 5.94 9.02 11.90
CA VAL A 100 5.93 8.62 13.31
C VAL A 100 5.52 7.16 13.40
N HIS A 101 5.90 6.51 14.49
CA HIS A 101 5.40 5.18 14.81
C HIS A 101 4.57 5.16 16.09
N SER A 102 3.62 4.21 16.17
CA SER A 102 2.84 3.91 17.37
C SER A 102 2.78 2.39 17.53
N GLY A 103 3.60 1.85 18.44
CA GLY A 103 3.84 0.41 18.49
C GLY A 103 4.59 -0.05 17.22
N ASP A 104 4.04 -1.06 16.55
CA ASP A 104 4.62 -1.61 15.31
C ASP A 104 4.11 -0.89 14.04
N HIS A 105 3.25 0.11 14.19
CA HIS A 105 2.62 0.81 13.06
C HIS A 105 3.28 2.15 12.73
N TYR A 106 3.42 2.43 11.43
CA TYR A 106 3.98 3.65 10.86
C TYR A 106 2.89 4.53 10.25
N HIS A 107 2.97 5.83 10.49
CA HIS A 107 1.99 6.80 9.99
C HIS A 107 2.65 8.08 9.49
N ALA A 108 2.15 8.61 8.39
CA ALA A 108 2.49 9.96 7.93
C ALA A 108 1.56 11.00 8.58
N GLN A 109 2.14 12.08 9.06
CA GLN A 109 1.43 13.21 9.63
C GLN A 109 2.03 14.55 9.19
N PRO A 110 1.29 15.67 9.34
CA PRO A 110 1.85 16.99 9.12
C PRO A 110 3.11 17.21 9.99
N PRO A 111 4.21 17.75 9.44
CA PRO A 111 5.44 17.91 10.19
C PRO A 111 5.26 18.78 11.44
N CYS A 112 5.68 18.27 12.59
CA CYS A 112 5.59 18.97 13.88
C CYS A 112 6.35 20.30 13.87
N THR A 113 5.79 21.32 14.53
CA THR A 113 6.40 22.66 14.66
C THR A 113 7.21 22.84 15.94
N ASP A 114 7.07 21.95 16.91
CA ASP A 114 7.90 21.93 18.10
C ASP A 114 9.32 21.49 17.73
N ARG A 115 10.31 22.28 18.13
CA ARG A 115 11.73 22.00 17.87
C ARG A 115 12.34 21.02 18.87
N HIS A 116 11.65 20.80 19.99
CA HIS A 116 12.07 19.87 21.03
C HIS A 116 11.42 18.48 20.86
N HIS A 117 10.46 18.37 19.95
CA HIS A 117 9.92 17.10 19.49
C HIS A 117 10.98 16.33 18.70
N GLY A 118 11.15 15.05 19.03
CA GLY A 118 12.09 14.17 18.34
C GLY A 118 11.60 13.82 16.94
N ILE A 119 12.52 13.74 15.97
CA ILE A 119 12.16 13.49 14.57
C ILE A 119 12.70 12.11 14.18
N GLU A 120 11.80 11.20 13.86
CA GLU A 120 12.15 9.80 13.57
C GLU A 120 12.21 9.53 12.08
N GLY A 121 11.29 10.11 11.30
CA GLY A 121 11.25 9.90 9.86
C GLY A 121 10.62 11.05 9.08
N MET A 122 10.91 11.08 7.79
CA MET A 122 10.32 11.99 6.81
C MET A 122 9.95 11.20 5.57
N ALA A 123 8.80 11.53 4.97
CA ALA A 123 8.35 11.00 3.71
C ALA A 123 7.95 12.13 2.75
N TRP A 124 7.99 11.88 1.45
CA TRP A 124 7.69 12.86 0.42
C TRP A 124 7.12 12.21 -0.85
N ALA A 125 6.52 13.04 -1.68
CA ALA A 125 6.00 12.66 -2.98
C ALA A 125 6.91 13.20 -4.11
N PRO A 126 6.81 12.62 -5.33
CA PRO A 126 7.36 13.21 -6.53
C PRO A 126 6.89 14.65 -6.71
N THR A 127 7.72 15.46 -7.35
CA THR A 127 7.43 16.89 -7.54
C THR A 127 6.20 17.16 -8.40
N ASP A 128 5.82 16.21 -9.25
CA ASP A 128 4.69 16.25 -10.19
C ASP A 128 3.44 15.49 -9.69
N ALA A 129 3.46 14.95 -8.47
CA ALA A 129 2.32 14.26 -7.89
C ALA A 129 1.11 15.21 -7.77
N ALA A 130 -0.02 14.82 -8.39
CA ALA A 130 -1.24 15.63 -8.40
C ALA A 130 -1.85 15.87 -7.02
N ARG A 131 -1.69 14.89 -6.11
CA ARG A 131 -2.10 14.97 -4.69
C ARG A 131 -0.94 14.50 -3.82
N PRO A 132 0.06 15.36 -3.59
CA PRO A 132 1.33 14.92 -3.05
C PRO A 132 1.22 14.47 -1.59
N GLU A 133 0.33 15.06 -0.78
CA GLU A 133 0.12 14.61 0.60
C GLU A 133 -0.56 13.24 0.67
N ASP A 134 -1.54 12.99 -0.20
CA ASP A 134 -2.22 11.70 -0.30
C ASP A 134 -1.24 10.61 -0.76
N TYR A 135 -0.39 10.94 -1.74
CA TYR A 135 0.67 10.07 -2.24
C TYR A 135 1.65 9.70 -1.12
N THR A 136 2.17 10.69 -0.38
CA THR A 136 3.09 10.44 0.75
C THR A 136 2.43 9.56 1.81
N ARG A 137 1.16 9.80 2.14
CA ARG A 137 0.41 8.95 3.09
C ARG A 137 0.25 7.52 2.58
N GLY A 138 -0.01 7.35 1.28
CA GLY A 138 -0.08 6.05 0.62
C GLY A 138 1.22 5.27 0.74
N ILE A 139 2.37 5.89 0.47
CA ILE A 139 3.69 5.25 0.61
C ILE A 139 3.91 4.73 2.03
N VAL A 140 3.64 5.56 3.04
CA VAL A 140 3.86 5.14 4.43
C VAL A 140 2.88 4.02 4.83
N ALA A 141 1.63 4.07 4.35
CA ALA A 141 0.66 2.99 4.57
C ALA A 141 1.09 1.68 3.88
N THR A 142 1.61 1.75 2.65
CA THR A 142 2.17 0.58 1.94
C THR A 142 3.34 -0.03 2.70
N TYR A 143 4.27 0.80 3.20
CA TYR A 143 5.37 0.33 4.03
C TYR A 143 4.87 -0.29 5.33
N ASP A 144 3.92 0.36 6.01
CA ASP A 144 3.31 -0.14 7.24
C ASP A 144 2.68 -1.51 7.06
N ALA A 145 1.90 -1.68 6.00
CA ALA A 145 1.25 -2.93 5.66
C ALA A 145 2.28 -4.04 5.42
N TRP A 146 3.32 -3.78 4.63
CA TRP A 146 4.40 -4.73 4.41
C TRP A 146 5.15 -5.09 5.70
N ALA A 147 5.55 -4.09 6.49
CA ALA A 147 6.32 -4.29 7.71
C ALA A 147 5.58 -5.11 8.77
N ASN A 148 4.24 -5.06 8.74
CA ASN A 148 3.36 -5.78 9.64
C ASN A 148 2.78 -7.08 9.04
N GLY A 149 3.19 -7.48 7.83
CA GLY A 149 2.71 -8.70 7.17
C GLY A 149 1.26 -8.63 6.68
N ASN A 150 0.72 -7.41 6.54
CA ASN A 150 -0.60 -7.13 6.00
C ASN A 150 -0.53 -7.00 4.46
N VAL A 151 0.07 -8.01 3.82
CA VAL A 151 0.12 -8.15 2.35
C VAL A 151 -0.67 -9.38 1.95
N TYR A 152 -1.44 -9.24 0.88
CA TYR A 152 -2.49 -10.19 0.53
C TYR A 152 -2.53 -10.47 -0.96
N GLY A 153 -3.13 -11.59 -1.29
CA GLY A 153 -3.51 -11.95 -2.65
C GLY A 153 -4.85 -12.65 -2.68
N TYR A 154 -5.38 -12.81 -3.88
CA TYR A 154 -6.58 -13.59 -4.12
C TYR A 154 -6.37 -14.62 -5.22
N ILE A 155 -7.16 -15.70 -5.14
CA ILE A 155 -7.35 -16.66 -6.23
C ILE A 155 -8.85 -16.78 -6.45
N VAL A 156 -9.30 -16.67 -7.70
CA VAL A 156 -10.69 -16.86 -8.07
C VAL A 156 -10.86 -18.22 -8.74
N THR A 157 -11.80 -19.02 -8.24
CA THR A 157 -12.14 -20.33 -8.77
C THR A 157 -13.58 -20.34 -9.29
N SER A 158 -13.78 -20.87 -10.49
CA SER A 158 -15.08 -21.01 -11.15
C SER A 158 -15.86 -22.23 -10.67
N PRO A 159 -17.16 -22.36 -11.06
CA PRO A 159 -18.03 -23.44 -10.59
C PRO A 159 -17.58 -24.86 -10.98
N ASP A 160 -16.75 -24.97 -12.03
CA ASP A 160 -16.13 -26.21 -12.50
C ASP A 160 -14.77 -26.50 -11.83
N GLY A 161 -14.35 -25.67 -10.87
CA GLY A 161 -13.11 -25.83 -10.12
C GLY A 161 -11.85 -25.34 -10.84
N GLN A 162 -11.98 -24.58 -11.94
CA GLN A 162 -10.85 -23.96 -12.63
C GLN A 162 -10.47 -22.64 -11.95
N GLU A 163 -9.17 -22.34 -11.89
CA GLU A 163 -8.70 -20.99 -11.56
C GLU A 163 -8.94 -20.07 -12.76
N ILE A 164 -9.62 -18.94 -12.55
CA ILE A 164 -9.90 -17.96 -13.61
C ILE A 164 -8.99 -16.74 -13.53
N ASP A 165 -8.57 -16.37 -12.32
CA ASP A 165 -7.73 -15.21 -12.06
C ASP A 165 -7.03 -15.35 -10.72
N SER A 166 -5.84 -14.76 -10.61
CA SER A 166 -5.12 -14.60 -9.35
C SER A 166 -4.25 -13.36 -9.39
N CYS A 167 -4.22 -12.63 -8.28
CA CYS A 167 -3.43 -11.42 -8.15
C CYS A 167 -2.89 -11.30 -6.71
N TRP A 168 -1.65 -10.84 -6.61
CA TRP A 168 -0.83 -10.80 -5.39
C TRP A 168 -0.31 -9.37 -5.17
N ASP A 169 0.47 -9.14 -4.11
CA ASP A 169 1.02 -7.82 -3.76
C ASP A 169 -0.02 -6.75 -3.38
N PHE A 170 -1.16 -7.13 -2.77
CA PHE A 170 -2.10 -6.15 -2.20
C PHE A 170 -1.73 -5.79 -0.77
N TYR A 171 -1.32 -4.54 -0.58
CA TYR A 171 -1.13 -3.95 0.75
C TYR A 171 -2.47 -3.50 1.32
N ALA A 172 -2.82 -3.94 2.52
CA ALA A 172 -4.08 -3.49 3.13
C ALA A 172 -4.08 -1.98 3.38
N ASP A 173 -5.12 -1.30 2.90
CA ASP A 173 -5.32 0.12 3.18
C ASP A 173 -6.15 0.29 4.47
N PRO A 174 -5.59 0.85 5.55
CA PRO A 174 -6.34 1.06 6.79
C PRO A 174 -7.50 2.06 6.63
N ALA A 175 -7.54 2.86 5.56
CA ALA A 175 -8.65 3.75 5.26
C ALA A 175 -9.81 3.03 4.55
N GLU A 176 -9.60 1.83 4.01
CA GLU A 176 -10.65 1.04 3.39
C GLU A 176 -11.56 0.39 4.44
N PRO A 177 -12.88 0.68 4.41
CA PRO A 177 -13.79 0.17 5.42
C PRO A 177 -13.98 -1.34 5.30
N LEU A 178 -14.32 -1.97 6.42
CA LEU A 178 -14.95 -3.29 6.41
C LEU A 178 -16.26 -3.21 5.60
N THR A 179 -16.44 -4.10 4.64
CA THR A 179 -17.69 -4.19 3.86
C THR A 179 -18.43 -5.48 4.18
N ALA A 180 -19.63 -5.65 3.62
CA ALA A 180 -20.33 -6.93 3.71
C ALA A 180 -19.60 -8.07 2.98
N ASP A 181 -18.76 -7.71 2.00
CA ASP A 181 -18.18 -8.62 1.02
C ASP A 181 -16.67 -8.79 1.16
N ALA A 182 -16.01 -7.98 1.98
CA ALA A 182 -14.56 -7.96 2.10
C ALA A 182 -14.13 -7.57 3.53
N PRO A 183 -13.07 -8.20 4.07
CA PRO A 183 -12.42 -7.75 5.29
C PRO A 183 -11.94 -6.29 5.19
N HIS A 184 -11.74 -5.66 6.35
CA HIS A 184 -11.18 -4.30 6.43
C HIS A 184 -9.83 -4.24 5.71
N GLY A 185 -9.61 -3.21 4.90
CA GLY A 185 -8.38 -3.06 4.11
C GLY A 185 -8.29 -3.89 2.83
N LEU A 186 -9.30 -4.71 2.52
CA LEU A 186 -9.29 -5.63 1.36
C LEU A 186 -10.48 -5.44 0.41
N ALA A 187 -11.15 -4.29 0.45
CA ALA A 187 -12.28 -4.03 -0.42
C ALA A 187 -11.84 -3.93 -1.88
N TYR A 188 -10.69 -3.28 -2.15
CA TYR A 188 -10.15 -3.17 -3.50
C TYR A 188 -9.79 -4.52 -4.15
N PRO A 189 -8.97 -5.41 -3.54
CA PRO A 189 -8.67 -6.72 -4.14
C PRO A 189 -9.93 -7.56 -4.38
N VAL A 190 -10.89 -7.55 -3.45
CA VAL A 190 -12.18 -8.24 -3.65
C VAL A 190 -12.96 -7.65 -4.82
N SER A 191 -12.93 -6.32 -5.00
CA SER A 191 -13.57 -5.67 -6.15
C SER A 191 -12.94 -6.07 -7.49
N GLN A 192 -11.60 -6.22 -7.54
CA GLN A 192 -10.91 -6.73 -8.74
C GLN A 192 -11.28 -8.18 -9.04
N ALA A 193 -11.25 -9.04 -8.03
CA ALA A 193 -11.66 -10.44 -8.16
C ALA A 193 -13.10 -10.57 -8.67
N ARG A 194 -14.03 -9.70 -8.21
CA ARG A 194 -15.41 -9.66 -8.73
C ARG A 194 -15.48 -9.23 -10.19
N ALA A 195 -14.69 -8.24 -10.60
CA ALA A 195 -14.65 -7.85 -12.02
C ALA A 195 -14.16 -9.00 -12.92
N ALA A 196 -13.22 -9.82 -12.45
CA ALA A 196 -12.78 -11.03 -13.16
C ALA A 196 -13.90 -12.09 -13.25
N ILE A 197 -14.68 -12.28 -12.17
CA ILE A 197 -15.86 -13.16 -12.18
C ILE A 197 -16.88 -12.68 -13.22
N ASP A 198 -17.22 -11.39 -13.20
CA ASP A 198 -18.21 -10.82 -14.12
C ASP A 198 -17.79 -11.03 -15.59
N ALA A 199 -16.50 -10.83 -15.89
CA ALA A 199 -15.95 -11.09 -17.22
C ALA A 199 -16.05 -12.57 -17.64
N ASP A 200 -15.77 -13.52 -16.74
CA ASP A 200 -15.90 -14.95 -17.02
C ASP A 200 -17.37 -15.38 -17.17
N VAL A 201 -18.28 -14.82 -16.37
CA VAL A 201 -19.73 -15.05 -16.48
C VAL A 201 -20.25 -14.60 -17.85
N ASP A 202 -19.83 -13.43 -18.31
CA ASP A 202 -20.19 -12.90 -19.63
C ASP A 202 -19.68 -13.82 -20.75
N GLN A 203 -18.44 -14.28 -20.63
CA GLN A 203 -17.84 -15.21 -21.59
C GLN A 203 -18.58 -16.55 -21.63
N ARG A 204 -18.89 -17.16 -20.48
CA ARG A 204 -19.63 -18.44 -20.39
C ARG A 204 -21.04 -18.30 -20.94
N THR A 205 -21.71 -17.19 -20.64
CA THR A 205 -23.06 -16.90 -21.14
C THR A 205 -23.07 -16.75 -22.66
N ALA A 206 -22.09 -16.03 -23.24
CA ALA A 206 -21.94 -15.89 -24.68
C ALA A 206 -21.66 -17.23 -25.38
N GLN A 207 -20.82 -18.08 -24.80
CA GLN A 207 -20.53 -19.42 -25.32
C GLN A 207 -21.78 -20.32 -25.30
N ALA A 208 -22.54 -20.33 -24.20
CA ALA A 208 -23.78 -21.10 -24.08
C ALA A 208 -24.82 -20.67 -25.13
N ASN A 209 -24.98 -19.36 -25.35
CA ASN A 209 -25.89 -18.83 -26.36
C ASN A 209 -25.48 -19.21 -27.80
N THR A 210 -24.18 -19.23 -28.08
CA THR A 210 -23.64 -19.64 -29.39
C THR A 210 -23.88 -21.13 -29.64
N ALA A 211 -23.63 -21.99 -28.64
CA ALA A 211 -23.88 -23.42 -28.73
C ALA A 211 -25.38 -23.74 -28.89
N GLY A 212 -26.25 -23.03 -28.15
CA GLY A 212 -27.71 -23.16 -28.27
C GLY A 212 -28.25 -22.74 -29.64
N ALA A 213 -27.71 -21.68 -30.23
CA ALA A 213 -28.08 -21.25 -31.58
C ALA A 213 -27.64 -22.25 -32.68
N GLY A 214 -26.46 -22.87 -32.52
CA GLY A 214 -25.95 -23.88 -33.45
C GLY A 214 -26.78 -25.18 -33.47
N LEU A 215 -27.35 -25.57 -32.33
CA LEU A 215 -28.25 -26.74 -32.22
C LEU A 215 -29.61 -26.50 -32.88
N ILE A 216 -30.14 -25.27 -32.85
CA ILE A 216 -31.41 -24.93 -33.50
C ILE A 216 -31.26 -24.87 -35.04
N GLY A 217 -30.08 -24.56 -35.57
CA GLY A 217 -29.82 -24.56 -37.02
C GLY A 217 -29.65 -25.95 -37.66
N LEU A 218 -29.65 -27.03 -36.86
CA LEU A 218 -29.47 -28.42 -37.29
C LEU A 218 -30.75 -29.27 -37.20
N ILE A 219 -31.87 -28.69 -36.76
CA ILE A 219 -33.21 -29.31 -36.70
C ILE A 219 -34.05 -28.76 -37.86
#